data_AF-A0A5R8YY76-F1
#
_entry.id   AF-A0A5R8YY76-F1
#
_cell.length_a   1.000
_cell.length_b   1.000
_cell.length_c   1.000
_cell.angle_alpha   90.00
_cell.angle_beta   90.00
_cell.angle_gamma   90.00
#
_symmetry.space_group_name_H-M   'P 1'
#
loop_
_entity.id
_entity.type
_entity.pdbx_description
1 polymer ?
#
loop_
_entity_poly.entity_id
_entity_poly.type
_entity_poly.pdbx_seq_one_letter_code
_entity_poly.pdbx_strand_id
1 'polypeptide(L)'
;MTQLTSPHACTDMSAVRAEIDKLDATLVSLLRERAAYIDRAIALKQINGWPARIPQRVEDVVSKVRDAAGDEGLDPELVDTLWRHLIDWSIAREARVIREI
;
A
#
# COMPACT_ATOMS: atom_id res chain seq x y z
N MET A 1 1.42 -17.89 -1.97
CA MET A 1 0.94 -17.06 -3.10
C MET A 1 -0.46 -17.53 -3.43
N THR A 2 -1.45 -16.65 -3.48
CA THR A 2 -2.82 -17.02 -3.87
C THR A 2 -2.78 -17.49 -5.32
N GLN A 3 -3.09 -18.76 -5.57
CA GLN A 3 -3.16 -19.28 -6.93
C GLN A 3 -4.48 -18.81 -7.54
N LEU A 4 -4.39 -17.87 -8.48
CA LEU A 4 -5.54 -17.33 -9.20
C LEU A 4 -5.73 -18.07 -10.52
N THR A 5 -6.98 -18.18 -10.94
CA THR A 5 -7.31 -18.64 -12.29
C THR A 5 -6.92 -17.56 -13.29
N SER A 6 -6.34 -17.96 -14.43
CA SER A 6 -6.05 -17.01 -15.52
C SER A 6 -7.34 -16.26 -15.93
N PRO A 7 -7.29 -14.93 -16.16
CA PRO A 7 -8.47 -14.19 -16.61
C PRO A 7 -9.11 -14.79 -17.86
N HIS A 8 -8.30 -15.30 -18.80
CA HIS A 8 -8.79 -15.96 -20.03
C HIS A 8 -9.48 -17.31 -19.80
N ALA A 9 -9.29 -17.94 -18.64
CA ALA A 9 -9.96 -19.18 -18.27
C ALA A 9 -11.31 -18.94 -17.55
N CYS A 10 -11.63 -17.70 -17.21
CA CYS A 10 -12.95 -17.35 -16.66
C CYS A 10 -13.97 -17.27 -17.81
N THR A 11 -14.95 -18.18 -17.82
CA THR A 11 -15.94 -18.27 -18.90
C THR A 11 -17.19 -17.42 -18.67
N ASP A 12 -17.36 -16.85 -17.48
CA ASP A 12 -18.48 -15.99 -17.13
C ASP A 12 -18.11 -14.96 -16.03
N MET A 13 -19.01 -14.02 -15.78
CA MET A 13 -18.81 -12.95 -14.79
C MET A 13 -18.81 -13.45 -13.34
N SER A 14 -19.41 -14.60 -13.05
CA SER A 14 -19.39 -15.18 -11.72
C SER A 14 -17.98 -15.69 -11.40
N ALA A 15 -17.33 -16.35 -12.35
CA ALA A 15 -15.94 -16.79 -12.24
C ALA A 15 -14.99 -15.59 -12.06
N VAL A 16 -15.14 -14.54 -12.88
CA VAL A 16 -14.32 -13.32 -12.77
C VAL A 16 -14.44 -12.69 -11.38
N ARG A 17 -15.66 -12.51 -10.87
CA ARG A 17 -15.89 -11.91 -9.55
C ARG A 17 -15.30 -12.75 -8.42
N ALA A 18 -15.44 -14.07 -8.47
CA ALA A 18 -14.87 -14.96 -7.48
C ALA A 18 -13.34 -14.88 -7.41
N GLU A 19 -12.65 -14.69 -8.55
CA GLU A 19 -11.20 -14.50 -8.57
C GLU A 19 -10.79 -13.09 -8.09
N ILE A 20 -11.57 -12.05 -8.42
CA ILE A 20 -11.37 -10.70 -7.88
C ILE A 20 -11.52 -10.69 -6.36
N ASP A 21 -12.57 -11.31 -5.81
CA ASP A 21 -12.80 -11.38 -4.36
C ASP A 21 -11.61 -12.05 -3.64
N LYS A 22 -11.02 -13.10 -4.23
CA LYS A 22 -9.82 -13.76 -3.70
C LYS A 22 -8.60 -12.84 -3.77
N LEU A 23 -8.44 -12.10 -4.86
CA LEU A 23 -7.36 -11.14 -5.02
C LEU A 23 -7.49 -10.00 -4.00
N ASP A 24 -8.68 -9.45 -3.83
CA ASP A 24 -8.96 -8.37 -2.88
C ASP A 24 -8.71 -8.82 -1.43
N ALA A 25 -9.11 -10.04 -1.05
CA ALA A 25 -8.76 -10.60 0.25
C ALA A 25 -7.24 -10.70 0.46
N THR A 26 -6.50 -11.02 -0.62
CA THR A 26 -5.03 -11.06 -0.59
C THR A 26 -4.45 -9.65 -0.44
N LEU A 27 -4.97 -8.67 -1.18
CA LEU A 27 -4.56 -7.26 -1.09
C LEU A 27 -4.78 -6.72 0.34
N VAL A 28 -5.92 -7.01 0.96
CA VAL A 28 -6.20 -6.60 2.35
C VAL A 28 -5.19 -7.23 3.32
N SER A 29 -4.85 -8.51 3.13
CA SER A 29 -3.84 -9.18 3.95
C SER A 29 -2.46 -8.54 3.81
N LEU A 30 -2.06 -8.18 2.60
CA LEU A 30 -0.79 -7.47 2.33
C LEU A 30 -0.80 -6.05 2.92
N LEU A 31 -1.92 -5.34 2.83
CA LEU A 31 -2.07 -4.01 3.44
C LEU A 31 -1.98 -4.08 4.97
N ARG A 32 -2.53 -5.13 5.59
CA ARG A 32 -2.34 -5.41 7.03
C ARG A 32 -0.86 -5.60 7.36
N GLU A 33 -0.13 -6.38 6.57
CA GLU A 33 1.31 -6.59 6.79
C GLU A 33 2.09 -5.28 6.64
N ARG A 34 1.79 -4.48 5.61
CA ARG A 34 2.34 -3.13 5.44
C ARG A 34 2.08 -2.26 6.66
N ALA A 35 0.87 -2.29 7.22
CA ALA A 35 0.53 -1.53 8.43
C ALA A 35 1.35 -1.97 9.66
N ALA A 36 1.68 -3.25 9.79
CA ALA A 36 2.56 -3.73 10.87
C ALA A 36 3.98 -3.16 10.77
N TYR A 37 4.51 -2.96 9.55
CA TYR A 37 5.78 -2.26 9.35
C TYR A 37 5.69 -0.77 9.73
N ILE A 38 4.55 -0.12 9.48
CA ILE A 38 4.30 1.26 9.95
C ILE A 38 4.28 1.30 11.48
N ASP A 39 3.64 0.34 12.15
CA ASP A 39 3.65 0.24 13.62
C ASP A 39 5.08 0.11 14.16
N ARG A 40 5.93 -0.67 13.49
CA ARG A 40 7.35 -0.75 13.83
C ARG A 40 8.07 0.59 13.59
N ALA A 41 7.76 1.28 12.50
CA ALA A 41 8.33 2.59 12.19
C ALA A 41 7.94 3.65 13.25
N ILE A 42 6.70 3.63 13.75
CA ILE A 42 6.26 4.52 14.86
C ILE A 42 7.17 4.32 16.07
N ALA A 43 7.37 3.08 16.51
CA ALA A 43 8.21 2.79 17.67
C ALA A 43 9.66 3.31 17.48
N LEU A 44 10.21 3.15 16.28
CA LEU A 44 11.55 3.67 15.96
C LEU A 44 11.57 5.20 15.92
N LYS A 45 10.58 5.85 15.32
CA LYS A 45 10.48 7.31 15.25
C LYS A 45 10.38 7.93 16.65
N GLN A 46 9.62 7.32 17.56
CA GLN A 46 9.54 7.77 18.95
C GLN A 46 10.89 7.69 19.66
N ILE A 47 11.63 6.58 19.50
CA ILE A 47 12.96 6.40 20.11
C ILE A 47 13.95 7.45 19.58
N ASN A 48 13.86 7.79 18.28
CA ASN A 48 14.81 8.68 17.62
C ASN A 48 14.34 10.15 17.57
N GLY A 49 13.16 10.47 18.10
CA GLY A 49 12.58 11.82 18.03
C GLY A 49 12.28 12.29 16.60
N TRP A 50 11.94 11.38 15.69
CA TRP A 50 11.64 11.71 14.30
C TRP A 50 10.16 12.08 14.09
N PRO A 51 9.87 13.00 13.15
CA PRO A 51 8.50 13.38 12.84
C PRO A 51 7.74 12.26 12.14
N ALA A 52 6.40 12.29 12.26
CA ALA A 52 5.52 11.38 11.53
C ALA A 52 5.70 11.51 10.01
N ARG A 53 5.69 12.75 9.50
CA ARG A 53 5.88 13.04 8.08
C ARG A 53 7.33 13.39 7.77
N ILE A 54 7.91 12.67 6.81
CA ILE A 54 9.24 12.96 6.23
C ILE A 54 9.03 13.15 4.71
N PRO A 55 8.93 14.40 4.20
CA PRO A 55 8.51 14.67 2.82
C PRO A 55 9.34 13.95 1.75
N GLN A 56 10.66 13.95 1.89
CA GLN A 56 11.54 13.26 0.94
C GLN A 56 11.26 11.76 0.85
N ARG A 57 10.88 11.12 1.98
CA ARG A 57 10.54 9.70 1.99
C ARG A 57 9.19 9.44 1.31
N VAL A 58 8.23 10.35 1.40
CA VAL A 58 6.94 10.24 0.71
C VAL A 58 7.17 10.20 -0.79
N GLU A 59 7.89 11.17 -1.34
CA GLU A 59 8.14 11.23 -2.79
C GLU A 59 9.01 10.06 -3.28
N ASP A 60 9.97 9.59 -2.48
CA ASP A 60 10.75 8.38 -2.79
C ASP A 60 9.87 7.11 -2.86
N VAL A 61 8.89 6.95 -1.96
CA VAL A 61 7.92 5.84 -2.07
C VAL A 61 7.11 5.98 -3.36
N VAL A 62 6.56 7.16 -3.62
CA VAL A 62 5.67 7.40 -4.76
C VAL A 62 6.39 7.17 -6.08
N SER A 63 7.62 7.68 -6.25
CA SER A 63 8.42 7.43 -7.46
C SER A 63 8.63 5.93 -7.70
N LYS A 64 9.03 5.18 -6.67
CA LYS A 64 9.31 3.75 -6.79
C LYS A 64 8.09 2.93 -7.20
N VAL A 65 6.92 3.27 -6.69
CA VAL A 65 5.69 2.52 -7.02
C VAL A 65 5.16 2.90 -8.39
N ARG A 66 5.37 4.14 -8.83
CA ARG A 66 5.06 4.57 -10.20
C ARG A 66 5.94 3.85 -11.23
N ASP A 67 7.24 3.75 -10.97
CA ASP A 67 8.17 3.02 -11.83
C ASP A 67 7.77 1.54 -11.92
N ALA A 68 7.51 0.90 -10.78
CA ALA A 68 7.04 -0.48 -10.73
C ALA A 68 5.70 -0.69 -11.44
N ALA A 69 4.78 0.28 -11.37
CA ALA A 69 3.51 0.23 -12.11
C ALA A 69 3.74 0.22 -13.61
N GLY A 70 4.65 1.10 -14.09
CA GLY A 70 5.03 1.17 -15.49
C GLY A 70 5.64 -0.14 -16.01
N ASP A 71 6.52 -0.76 -15.23
CA ASP A 71 7.16 -2.04 -15.57
C ASP A 71 6.15 -3.19 -15.69
N GLU A 72 5.07 -3.15 -14.91
CA GLU A 72 3.98 -4.14 -14.92
C GLU A 72 2.82 -3.78 -15.88
N GLY A 73 2.93 -2.67 -16.62
CA GLY A 73 1.91 -2.21 -17.56
C GLY A 73 0.64 -1.65 -16.90
N LEU A 74 0.71 -1.27 -15.62
CA LEU A 74 -0.36 -0.59 -14.89
C LEU A 74 -0.20 0.94 -14.99
N ASP A 75 -1.31 1.67 -15.02
CA ASP A 75 -1.29 3.14 -15.06
C ASP A 75 -0.56 3.75 -13.84
N PRO A 76 0.58 4.44 -14.05
CA PRO A 76 1.33 5.05 -12.96
C PRO A 76 0.55 6.14 -12.20
N GLU A 77 -0.39 6.82 -12.85
CA GLU A 77 -1.20 7.87 -12.20
C GLU A 77 -2.23 7.27 -11.23
N LEU A 78 -2.80 6.13 -11.59
CA LEU A 78 -3.66 5.36 -10.67
C LEU A 78 -2.88 4.93 -9.44
N VAL A 79 -1.67 4.39 -9.62
CA VAL A 79 -0.82 3.92 -8.52
C VAL A 79 -0.36 5.08 -7.64
N ASP A 80 0.04 6.21 -8.21
CA ASP A 80 0.37 7.43 -7.48
C ASP A 80 -0.78 7.82 -6.53
N THR A 81 -1.99 7.94 -7.08
CA THR A 81 -3.19 8.32 -6.33
C THR A 81 -3.46 7.38 -5.17
N LEU A 82 -3.45 6.07 -5.42
CA LEU A 82 -3.69 5.06 -4.37
C LEU A 82 -2.62 5.09 -3.28
N TRP A 83 -1.34 5.22 -3.67
CA TRP A 83 -0.25 5.23 -2.70
C TRP A 83 -0.22 6.49 -1.85
N ARG A 84 -0.54 7.66 -2.42
CA ARG A 84 -0.66 8.90 -1.63
C ARG A 84 -1.72 8.75 -0.55
N HIS A 85 -2.89 8.18 -0.87
CA HIS A 85 -3.91 7.89 0.14
C HIS A 85 -3.44 6.90 1.22
N LEU A 86 -2.73 5.83 0.85
CA LEU A 86 -2.17 4.88 1.81
C LEU A 86 -1.10 5.50 2.72
N ILE A 87 -0.26 6.38 2.17
CA ILE A 87 0.77 7.11 2.91
C ILE A 87 0.13 8.10 3.87
N ASP A 88 -0.85 8.88 3.43
CA ASP A 88 -1.56 9.83 4.29
C ASP A 88 -2.29 9.14 5.43
N TRP A 89 -2.94 8.00 5.16
CA TRP A 89 -3.52 7.17 6.21
C TRP A 89 -2.46 6.70 7.22
N SER A 90 -1.28 6.29 6.73
CA SER A 90 -0.17 5.86 7.58
C SER A 90 0.30 7.02 8.47
N ILE A 91 0.57 8.19 7.89
CA ILE A 91 1.01 9.40 8.63
C ILE A 91 -0.03 9.80 9.68
N ALA A 92 -1.32 9.78 9.33
CA ALA A 92 -2.40 10.11 10.28
C ALA A 92 -2.45 9.12 11.46
N ARG A 93 -2.11 7.84 11.24
CA ARG A 93 -1.96 6.85 12.31
C ARG A 93 -0.74 7.15 13.18
N GLU A 94 0.40 7.49 12.57
CA GLU A 94 1.62 7.84 13.28
C GLU A 94 1.45 9.08 14.18
N ALA A 95 0.83 10.14 13.65
CA ALA A 95 0.60 11.41 14.33
C ALA A 95 -0.29 11.30 15.58
N ARG A 96 -1.03 10.21 15.75
CA ARG A 96 -1.79 9.94 16.99
C ARG A 96 -0.88 9.60 18.17
N VAL A 97 0.33 9.14 17.91
CA VAL A 97 1.25 8.59 18.91
C VAL A 97 2.55 9.39 18.99
N ILE A 98 3.02 9.91 17.86
CA ILE A 98 4.15 10.83 17.79
C ILE A 98 3.63 12.22 18.12
N ARG A 99 4.04 12.76 19.28
CA ARG A 99 3.76 14.16 19.62
C ARG A 99 4.72 15.03 18.83
N GLU A 100 4.21 15.89 17.97
CA GLU A 100 4.99 16.99 17.40
C GLU A 100 5.27 17.96 18.55
N ILE A 101 6.56 18.20 18.84
CA ILE A 101 7.02 19.20 19.82
C ILE A 101 7.19 20.53 19.09
#